data_AF-A0A0P6WLP4-F1
#
_entry.id   AF-A0A0P6WLP4-F1
#
_cell.length_a   1.000
_cell.length_b   1.000
_cell.length_c   1.000
_cell.angle_alpha   90.00
_cell.angle_beta   90.00
_cell.angle_gamma   90.00
#
_symmetry.space_group_name_H-M   'P 1'
#
loop_
_entity.id
_entity.type
_entity.pdbx_description
1 polymer ?
#
loop_
_entity_poly.entity_id
_entity_poly.type
_entity_poly.pdbx_seq_one_letter_code
_entity_poly.pdbx_strand_id
1 'polypeptide(L)'
;MKLNPSQKRFLTSALLGYEKTLRNALQTLDSHNEQGILYKPHFTINKDSRNEAKKIIQNELIQIANMVKKYDLETREVDLSNSLAAHLSENWGDLVDCSSAHLGNYGEVDRTRIEDYDREMEELADTALKLAILFGNVDD
;
A
#
# COMPACT_ATOMS: atom_id res chain seq x y z
N MET A 1 -31.35 7.56 15.63
CA MET A 1 -30.41 7.62 16.76
C MET A 1 -29.36 8.68 16.45
N LYS A 2 -29.13 9.63 17.36
CA LYS A 2 -28.09 10.66 17.19
C LYS A 2 -26.79 10.16 17.82
N LEU A 3 -25.69 10.18 17.07
CA LEU A 3 -24.37 9.80 17.57
C LEU A 3 -23.70 11.00 18.26
N ASN A 4 -22.96 10.73 19.34
CA ASN A 4 -22.08 11.72 19.96
C ASN A 4 -20.75 11.85 19.19
N PRO A 5 -19.94 12.89 19.43
CA PRO A 5 -18.70 13.10 18.67
C PRO A 5 -17.70 11.95 18.74
N SER A 6 -17.55 11.29 19.89
CA SER A 6 -16.64 10.14 20.03
C SER A 6 -17.14 8.92 19.24
N GLN A 7 -18.45 8.67 19.24
CA GLN A 7 -19.07 7.62 18.43
C GLN A 7 -18.93 7.90 16.93
N LYS A 8 -19.13 9.16 16.50
CA LYS A 8 -18.90 9.58 15.11
C LYS A 8 -17.43 9.32 14.71
N ARG A 9 -16.47 9.77 15.52
CA ARG A 9 -15.03 9.55 15.25
C ARG A 9 -14.66 8.08 15.14
N PHE A 10 -15.14 7.25 16.06
CA PHE A 10 -14.91 5.81 16.03
C PHE A 10 -15.48 5.19 14.75
N LEU A 11 -16.74 5.51 14.43
CA LEU A 11 -17.41 5.01 13.24
C LEU A 11 -16.71 5.47 11.96
N THR A 12 -16.31 6.74 11.86
CA THR A 12 -15.55 7.28 10.72
C THR A 12 -14.23 6.52 10.53
N SER A 13 -13.46 6.29 11.60
CA SER A 13 -12.19 5.55 11.49
C SER A 13 -12.42 4.10 11.03
N ALA A 14 -13.43 3.42 11.55
CA ALA A 14 -13.76 2.05 11.17
C ALA A 14 -14.21 1.96 9.70
N LEU A 15 -15.11 2.85 9.27
CA LEU A 15 -15.60 2.89 7.89
C LEU A 15 -14.50 3.28 6.90
N LEU A 16 -13.62 4.20 7.27
CA LEU A 16 -12.47 4.59 6.42
C LEU A 16 -11.53 3.41 6.18
N GLY A 17 -11.21 2.64 7.21
CA GLY A 17 -10.38 1.44 7.07
C GLY A 17 -11.04 0.40 6.17
N TYR A 18 -12.34 0.14 6.38
CA TYR A 18 -13.09 -0.79 5.55
C TYR A 18 -13.19 -0.32 4.09
N GLU A 19 -13.48 0.96 3.85
CA GLU A 19 -13.51 1.56 2.51
C GLU A 19 -12.17 1.40 1.78
N LYS A 20 -11.05 1.70 2.43
CA LYS A 20 -9.71 1.52 1.85
C LYS A 20 -9.49 0.07 1.41
N THR A 21 -9.84 -0.90 2.26
CA THR A 21 -9.75 -2.33 1.93
C THR A 21 -10.63 -2.70 0.74
N LEU A 22 -11.88 -2.24 0.71
CA LEU A 22 -12.80 -2.50 -0.40
C LEU A 22 -12.29 -1.93 -1.73
N ARG A 23 -11.75 -0.69 -1.71
CA ARG A 23 -11.19 -0.04 -2.89
C ARG A 23 -9.94 -0.75 -3.39
N ASN A 24 -9.04 -1.16 -2.48
CA ASN A 24 -7.86 -1.94 -2.83
C ASN A 24 -8.24 -3.32 -3.41
N ALA A 25 -9.22 -3.99 -2.82
CA ALA A 25 -9.73 -5.25 -3.35
C ALA A 25 -10.30 -5.06 -4.76
N LEU A 26 -11.10 -4.01 -5.00
CA LEU A 26 -11.65 -3.72 -6.32
C LEU A 26 -10.54 -3.49 -7.35
N GLN A 27 -9.56 -2.65 -7.03
CA GLN A 27 -8.38 -2.42 -7.88
C GLN A 27 -7.67 -3.74 -8.19
N THR A 28 -7.46 -4.58 -7.18
CA THR A 28 -6.78 -5.87 -7.36
C THR A 28 -7.59 -6.85 -8.22
N LEU A 29 -8.92 -6.84 -8.12
CA LEU A 29 -9.81 -7.62 -8.98
C LEU A 29 -9.88 -7.08 -10.42
N ASP A 30 -9.53 -5.83 -10.64
CA ASP A 30 -9.46 -5.18 -11.95
C ASP A 30 -8.07 -5.31 -12.60
N SER A 31 -7.00 -5.36 -11.81
CA SER A 31 -5.63 -5.56 -12.29
C SER A 31 -5.54 -6.86 -13.09
N HIS A 32 -5.36 -6.73 -14.40
CA HIS A 32 -5.11 -7.84 -15.31
C HIS A 32 -3.68 -8.34 -15.12
N ASN A 33 -3.48 -9.23 -14.14
CA ASN A 33 -2.25 -10.00 -13.97
C ASN A 33 -0.96 -9.18 -14.08
N GLU A 34 -0.84 -8.09 -13.30
CA GLU A 34 0.47 -7.43 -13.17
C GLU A 34 1.47 -8.44 -12.59
N GLN A 35 2.29 -9.03 -13.45
CA GLN A 35 3.38 -9.89 -13.01
C GLN A 35 4.45 -8.98 -12.44
N GLY A 36 4.68 -9.09 -11.14
CA GLY A 36 5.81 -8.44 -10.51
C GLY A 36 7.12 -9.05 -10.99
N ILE A 37 8.21 -8.29 -10.84
CA ILE A 37 9.57 -8.78 -11.13
C ILE A 37 9.95 -9.90 -10.16
N LEU A 38 9.67 -9.70 -8.87
CA LEU A 38 10.01 -10.63 -7.78
C LEU A 38 8.83 -11.49 -7.30
N TYR A 39 7.61 -11.21 -7.75
CA TYR A 39 6.42 -11.95 -7.32
C TYR A 39 5.46 -12.20 -8.48
N LYS A 40 4.73 -13.32 -8.40
CA LYS A 40 3.64 -13.62 -9.33
C LYS A 40 2.34 -13.63 -8.53
N PRO A 41 1.43 -12.67 -8.74
CA PRO A 41 0.17 -12.70 -8.02
C PRO A 41 -0.61 -13.95 -8.42
N HIS A 42 -1.01 -14.73 -7.42
CA HIS A 42 -1.83 -15.91 -7.62
C HIS A 42 -3.23 -15.66 -7.05
N PHE A 43 -4.21 -15.48 -7.95
CA PHE A 43 -5.61 -15.37 -7.58
C PHE A 43 -6.32 -16.70 -7.79
N THR A 44 -6.81 -17.29 -6.70
CA THR A 44 -7.52 -18.57 -6.71
C THR A 44 -9.00 -18.45 -7.06
N ILE A 45 -9.54 -17.22 -7.14
CA ILE A 45 -10.95 -16.99 -7.47
C ILE A 45 -11.19 -17.08 -8.97
N ASN A 46 -12.23 -17.82 -9.36
CA ASN A 46 -12.65 -17.91 -10.75
C ASN A 46 -13.35 -16.62 -11.23
N LYS A 47 -13.62 -16.52 -12.53
CA LYS A 47 -14.22 -15.34 -13.16
C LYS A 47 -15.59 -14.98 -12.58
N ASP A 48 -16.42 -15.96 -12.27
CA ASP A 48 -17.76 -15.74 -11.74
C ASP A 48 -17.71 -15.21 -10.31
N SER A 49 -16.88 -15.82 -9.45
CA SER A 49 -16.60 -15.33 -8.10
C SER A 49 -15.97 -13.93 -8.11
N ARG A 50 -15.10 -13.63 -9.07
CA ARG A 50 -14.54 -12.28 -9.25
C ARG A 50 -15.63 -11.26 -9.56
N ASN A 51 -16.52 -11.56 -10.50
CA ASN A 51 -17.62 -10.66 -10.85
C ASN A 51 -18.58 -10.48 -9.67
N GLU A 52 -18.86 -11.55 -8.93
CA GLU A 52 -19.72 -11.49 -7.76
C GLU A 52 -19.09 -10.67 -6.63
N ALA A 53 -17.80 -10.88 -6.35
CA ALA A 53 -17.05 -10.07 -5.39
C ALA A 53 -17.09 -8.57 -5.74
N LYS A 54 -16.91 -8.22 -7.03
CA LYS A 54 -17.01 -6.82 -7.50
C LYS A 54 -18.38 -6.21 -7.20
N LYS A 55 -19.47 -6.93 -7.46
CA LYS A 55 -20.83 -6.46 -7.16
C LYS A 55 -21.04 -6.25 -5.67
N ILE A 56 -20.60 -7.21 -4.85
CA ILE A 56 -20.69 -7.12 -3.38
C ILE A 56 -19.92 -5.89 -2.89
N ILE A 57 -18.66 -5.72 -3.32
CA ILE A 57 -17.82 -4.57 -2.96
C ILE A 57 -18.49 -3.24 -3.33
N GLN A 58 -19.03 -3.12 -4.55
CA GLN A 58 -19.72 -1.92 -4.99
C GLN A 58 -20.96 -1.61 -4.15
N ASN A 59 -21.76 -2.62 -3.80
CA ASN A 59 -22.91 -2.47 -2.93
C ASN A 59 -22.51 -2.02 -1.51
N GLU A 60 -21.43 -2.56 -0.97
CA GLU A 60 -20.90 -2.17 0.34
C GLU A 60 -20.42 -0.71 0.34
N LEU A 61 -19.73 -0.26 -0.73
CA LEU A 61 -19.32 1.14 -0.87
C LEU A 61 -20.54 2.09 -0.91
N ILE A 62 -21.63 1.69 -1.57
CA ILE A 62 -22.89 2.46 -1.56
C ILE A 62 -23.47 2.52 -0.13
N GLN A 63 -23.43 1.41 0.61
CA GLN A 63 -23.88 1.39 2.01
C GLN A 63 -23.05 2.31 2.91
N ILE A 64 -21.72 2.32 2.76
CA ILE A 64 -20.83 3.24 3.48
C ILE A 64 -21.23 4.69 3.18
N ALA A 65 -21.41 5.05 1.91
CA ALA A 65 -21.82 6.39 1.51
C ALA A 65 -23.18 6.79 2.13
N ASN A 66 -24.13 5.85 2.20
CA ASN A 66 -25.42 6.08 2.85
C ASN A 66 -25.27 6.26 4.37
N MET A 67 -24.38 5.51 5.03
CA MET A 67 -24.09 5.67 6.46
C MET A 67 -23.44 7.03 6.76
N VAL A 68 -22.48 7.45 5.95
CA VAL A 68 -21.82 8.76 6.06
C VAL A 68 -22.86 9.89 6.04
N LYS A 69 -23.78 9.85 5.07
CA LYS A 69 -24.90 10.82 4.99
C LYS A 69 -25.86 10.71 6.17
N LYS A 70 -26.31 9.50 6.51
CA LYS A 70 -27.31 9.25 7.55
C LYS A 70 -26.85 9.68 8.94
N TYR A 71 -25.57 9.50 9.24
CA TYR A 71 -24.98 9.80 10.54
C TYR A 71 -24.16 11.09 10.56
N ASP A 72 -24.14 11.84 9.46
CA ASP A 72 -23.44 13.12 9.34
C ASP A 72 -21.98 12.97 9.76
N LEU A 73 -21.29 12.02 9.11
CA LEU A 73 -19.89 11.71 9.38
C LEU A 73 -18.99 12.61 8.54
N GLU A 74 -17.92 13.11 9.15
CA GLU A 74 -16.93 13.92 8.47
C GLU A 74 -16.03 13.04 7.60
N THR A 75 -15.84 13.47 6.35
CA THR A 75 -14.83 12.92 5.46
C THR A 75 -13.45 13.38 5.91
N ARG A 76 -12.45 12.51 5.79
CA ARG A 76 -11.06 12.85 6.11
C ARG A 76 -10.26 12.95 4.84
N GLU A 77 -9.51 14.03 4.73
CA GLU A 77 -8.42 14.10 3.77
C GLU A 77 -7.33 13.11 4.17
N VAL A 78 -6.80 12.40 3.18
CA VAL A 78 -5.72 11.44 3.36
C VAL A 78 -4.61 11.89 2.45
N ASP A 79 -3.48 12.27 3.05
CA ASP A 79 -2.28 12.58 2.30
C ASP A 79 -1.62 11.29 1.82
N LEU A 80 -1.88 10.96 0.55
CA LEU A 80 -1.30 9.79 -0.11
C LEU A 80 0.19 9.99 -0.40
N SER A 81 0.62 11.24 -0.60
CA SER A 81 2.03 11.56 -0.89
C SER A 81 2.89 11.26 0.32
N ASN A 82 2.49 11.74 1.51
CA ASN A 82 3.19 11.41 2.75
C ASN A 82 3.18 9.91 3.07
N SER A 83 2.08 9.20 2.76
CA SER A 83 2.05 7.74 2.92
C SER A 83 3.03 7.02 1.98
N LEU A 84 3.15 7.48 0.73
CA LEU A 84 4.12 6.92 -0.22
C LEU A 84 5.55 7.25 0.18
N ALA A 85 5.82 8.47 0.63
CA ALA A 85 7.11 8.89 1.15
C ALA A 85 7.57 8.01 2.32
N ALA A 86 6.66 7.69 3.25
CA ALA A 86 6.94 6.79 4.37
C ALA A 86 7.31 5.37 3.89
N HIS A 87 6.49 4.75 3.04
CA HIS A 87 6.80 3.40 2.53
C HIS A 87 8.10 3.35 1.72
N LEU A 88 8.40 4.38 0.92
CA LEU A 88 9.65 4.44 0.17
C LEU A 88 10.87 4.61 1.09
N SER A 89 10.71 5.31 2.21
CA SER A 89 11.76 5.45 3.23
C SER A 89 12.01 4.13 3.97
N GLU A 90 10.95 3.36 4.26
CA GLU A 90 11.07 2.00 4.79
C GLU A 90 11.83 1.09 3.81
N ASN A 91 11.42 1.09 2.53
CA ASN A 91 12.08 0.31 1.48
C ASN A 91 13.55 0.72 1.27
N TRP A 92 13.88 2.01 1.40
CA TRP A 92 15.27 2.47 1.36
C TRP A 92 16.10 1.80 2.46
N GLY A 93 15.59 1.75 3.70
CA GLY A 93 16.25 1.06 4.80
C GLY A 93 16.47 -0.42 4.50
N ASP A 94 15.43 -1.11 4.02
CA ASP A 94 15.50 -2.53 3.65
C ASP A 94 16.53 -2.80 2.54
N LEU A 95 16.66 -1.90 1.56
CA LEU A 95 17.64 -2.01 0.47
C LEU A 95 19.08 -1.79 0.96
N VAL A 96 19.30 -0.86 1.88
CA VAL A 96 20.62 -0.63 2.50
C VAL A 96 21.05 -1.86 3.31
N ASP A 97 20.11 -2.48 4.03
CA ASP A 97 20.34 -3.69 4.81
C ASP A 97 20.58 -4.94 3.94
N CYS A 98 20.34 -4.85 2.63
CA CYS A 98 20.68 -5.90 1.68
C CYS A 98 22.15 -5.83 1.20
N SER A 99 22.97 -4.90 1.69
CA SER A 99 24.41 -4.85 1.36
C SER A 99 25.12 -6.19 1.61
N SER A 100 26.17 -6.48 0.84
CA SER A 100 26.97 -7.70 0.96
C SER A 100 27.49 -7.94 2.39
N ALA A 101 27.82 -6.86 3.11
CA ALA A 101 28.24 -6.89 4.50
C ALA A 101 27.16 -7.45 5.44
N HIS A 102 25.89 -7.12 5.21
CA HIS A 102 24.76 -7.64 5.99
C HIS A 102 24.35 -9.04 5.54
N LEU A 103 24.38 -9.31 4.22
CA LEU A 103 24.09 -10.63 3.68
C LEU A 103 25.07 -11.71 4.15
N GLY A 104 26.32 -11.35 4.47
CA GLY A 104 27.29 -12.25 5.09
C GLY A 104 26.80 -12.91 6.38
N ASN A 105 25.82 -12.32 7.08
CA ASN A 105 25.20 -12.91 8.27
C ASN A 105 24.23 -14.06 7.95
N TYR A 106 23.79 -14.17 6.69
CA TYR A 106 22.84 -15.18 6.21
C TYR A 106 23.52 -16.30 5.40
N GLY A 107 24.81 -16.17 5.08
CA GLY A 107 25.57 -17.19 4.35
C GLY A 107 26.83 -16.63 3.68
N GLU A 108 27.55 -17.50 2.99
CA GLU A 108 28.71 -17.09 2.20
C GLU A 108 28.27 -16.27 0.98
N VAL A 109 28.88 -15.10 0.79
CA VAL A 109 28.66 -14.21 -0.35
C VAL A 109 29.78 -14.41 -1.38
N ASP A 110 29.43 -14.53 -2.65
CA ASP A 110 30.40 -14.65 -3.75
C ASP A 110 31.25 -13.39 -3.87
N ARG A 111 32.51 -13.50 -3.43
CA ARG A 111 33.47 -12.40 -3.39
C ARG A 111 33.81 -11.81 -4.76
N THR A 112 33.57 -12.55 -5.84
CA THR A 112 33.90 -12.08 -7.20
C THR A 112 32.91 -11.06 -7.75
N ARG A 113 31.76 -10.88 -7.09
CA ARG A 113 30.66 -10.01 -7.54
C ARG A 113 30.22 -8.96 -6.52
N ILE A 114 30.90 -8.89 -5.37
CA ILE A 114 30.50 -8.01 -4.26
C ILE A 114 30.39 -6.55 -4.70
N GLU A 115 31.40 -6.03 -5.39
CA GLU A 115 31.43 -4.62 -5.79
C GLU A 115 30.30 -4.25 -6.75
N ASP A 116 30.02 -5.11 -7.75
CA ASP A 116 28.93 -4.88 -8.70
C ASP A 116 27.56 -4.98 -8.00
N TYR A 117 27.39 -5.97 -7.11
CA TYR A 117 26.17 -6.14 -6.34
C TYR A 117 25.89 -4.96 -5.42
N ASP A 118 26.87 -4.53 -4.64
CA ASP A 118 26.70 -3.41 -3.69
C ASP A 118 26.39 -2.10 -4.44
N ARG A 119 26.99 -1.89 -5.62
CA ARG A 119 26.66 -0.75 -6.48
C ARG A 119 25.20 -0.78 -6.94
N GLU A 120 24.71 -1.92 -7.42
CA GLU A 120 23.31 -2.07 -7.85
C GLU A 120 22.32 -1.81 -6.70
N MET A 121 22.65 -2.32 -5.50
CA MET A 121 21.83 -2.08 -4.31
C MET A 121 21.84 -0.62 -3.87
N GLU A 122 23.00 0.05 -3.92
CA GLU A 122 23.13 1.47 -3.63
C GLU A 122 22.31 2.32 -4.60
N GLU A 123 22.35 2.02 -5.91
CA GLU A 123 21.56 2.71 -6.93
C GLU A 123 20.04 2.59 -6.69
N LEU A 124 19.57 1.40 -6.28
CA LEU A 124 18.17 1.18 -5.92
C LEU A 124 17.78 1.94 -4.66
N ALA A 125 18.62 1.91 -3.63
CA ALA A 125 18.39 2.64 -2.38
C ALA A 125 18.32 4.16 -2.64
N ASP A 126 19.30 4.70 -3.37
CA ASP A 126 19.33 6.12 -3.77
C ASP A 126 18.05 6.53 -4.50
N THR A 127 17.55 5.67 -5.38
CA THR A 127 16.32 5.93 -6.13
C THR A 127 15.11 5.93 -5.21
N ALA A 128 15.00 4.97 -4.29
CA ALA A 128 13.93 4.92 -3.30
C ALA A 128 13.91 6.19 -2.43
N LEU A 129 15.09 6.64 -1.96
CA LEU A 129 15.22 7.87 -1.17
C LEU A 129 14.85 9.12 -1.98
N LYS A 130 15.31 9.24 -3.22
CA LYS A 130 14.93 10.35 -4.11
C LYS A 130 13.42 10.43 -4.30
N LEU A 131 12.77 9.29 -4.52
CA LEU A 131 11.32 9.23 -4.64
C LEU A 131 10.63 9.62 -3.32
N ALA A 132 11.13 9.13 -2.18
CA ALA A 132 10.58 9.50 -0.87
C ALA A 132 10.61 11.02 -0.64
N ILE A 133 11.73 11.68 -0.97
CA ILE A 133 11.89 13.13 -0.88
C ILE A 133 10.90 13.85 -1.81
N LEU A 134 10.74 13.39 -3.05
CA LEU A 134 9.79 13.99 -4.01
C LEU A 134 8.34 13.90 -3.51
N PHE A 135 7.95 12.77 -2.92
CA PHE A 135 6.61 12.60 -2.35
C PHE A 135 6.42 13.30 -0.99
N GLY A 136 7.50 13.55 -0.24
CA GLY A 136 7.46 14.27 1.04
C GLY A 136 7.48 15.80 0.90
N ASN A 137 7.93 16.31 -0.24
CA ASN A 137 8.02 17.76 -0.53
C ASN A 137 6.86 18.27 -1.39
N VAL A 138 5.65 17.73 -1.24
CA VAL A 138 4.48 18.30 -1.90
C VAL A 138 4.13 19.60 -1.18
N ASP A 139 4.34 20.75 -1.85
CA ASP A 139 4.00 22.07 -1.31
C ASP A 139 2.53 22.10 -0.85
N ASP A 140 2.31 22.49 0.41
CA ASP A 140 0.99 22.74 1.04
C ASP A 140 0.19 23.85 0.32
#